data_AF-U1QY65-F1
#
_entry.id   AF-U1QY65-F1
#
_cell.length_a   1.000
_cell.length_b   1.000
_cell.length_c   1.000
_cell.angle_alpha   90.00
_cell.angle_beta   90.00
_cell.angle_gamma   90.00
#
_symmetry.space_group_name_H-M   'P 1'
#
loop_
_entity.id
_entity.type
_entity.pdbx_description
1 polymer ?
#
loop_
_entity_poly.entity_id
_entity_poly.type
_entity_poly.pdbx_seq_one_letter_code
_entity_poly.pdbx_strand_id
1 'polypeptide(L)'
;MLVAQFVAVYLAIEFIAPWRLYKSDIGIDFLDPEGLGGLRPIGELVKHAYYYMASGLVAFALVVYGPIVSAASYGPTATTSIVFTAIWLGTVVTVAFAVLILHLFMRQEKRLELHRLNERLRKTIDNPWDIETYDVDEDKEAQVNELQQRIDMVSSTQEYPATFSIWSQLLLSIVLPKAFQLLLAAV
;
A
#
# COMPACT_ATOMS: atom_id res chain seq x y z
N MET A 1 -11.57 25.18 10.78
CA MET A 1 -10.14 25.02 10.43
C MET A 1 -9.64 23.58 10.63
N LEU A 2 -9.93 22.92 11.77
CA LEU A 2 -9.44 21.56 12.05
C LEU A 2 -9.80 20.51 10.98
N VAL A 3 -11.02 20.52 10.44
CA VAL A 3 -11.45 19.56 9.40
C VAL A 3 -10.64 19.72 8.11
N ALA A 4 -10.45 20.96 7.65
CA ALA A 4 -9.67 21.22 6.44
C ALA A 4 -8.19 20.82 6.61
N GLN A 5 -7.62 21.05 7.80
CA GLN A 5 -6.26 20.61 8.13
C GLN A 5 -6.17 19.09 8.17
N PHE A 6 -7.14 18.40 8.77
CA PHE A 6 -7.21 16.95 8.77
C PHE A 6 -7.27 16.39 7.35
N VAL A 7 -8.16 16.91 6.50
CA VAL A 7 -8.29 16.49 5.10
C VAL A 7 -7.00 16.75 4.32
N ALA A 8 -6.35 17.88 4.55
CA ALA A 8 -5.07 18.19 3.90
C ALA A 8 -3.96 17.20 4.31
N VAL A 9 -3.86 16.87 5.60
CA VAL A 9 -2.89 15.88 6.11
C VAL A 9 -3.20 14.49 5.58
N TYR A 10 -4.47 14.10 5.58
CA TYR A 10 -4.97 12.83 5.04
C TYR A 10 -4.55 12.67 3.57
N LEU A 11 -4.91 13.63 2.70
CA LEU A 11 -4.52 13.62 1.30
C LEU A 11 -3.00 13.68 1.10
N ALA A 12 -2.27 14.36 1.96
CA ALA A 12 -0.82 14.37 1.90
C ALA A 12 -0.23 12.97 2.16
N ILE A 13 -0.81 12.21 3.08
CA ILE A 13 -0.33 10.88 3.46
C ILE A 13 -0.76 9.82 2.44
N GLU A 14 -2.02 9.76 2.00
CA GLU A 14 -2.46 8.69 1.10
C GLU A 14 -2.23 8.98 -0.39
N PHE A 15 -2.13 10.24 -0.78
CA PHE A 15 -1.96 10.59 -2.18
C PHE A 15 -0.56 11.13 -2.47
N ILE A 16 -0.16 12.21 -1.79
CA ILE A 16 1.08 12.91 -2.12
C ILE A 16 2.31 12.08 -1.76
N ALA A 17 2.34 11.46 -0.58
CA ALA A 17 3.51 10.69 -0.14
C ALA A 17 3.81 9.47 -1.04
N PRO A 18 2.86 8.57 -1.35
CA PRO A 18 3.10 7.44 -2.25
C PRO A 18 3.45 7.90 -3.67
N TRP A 19 2.77 8.93 -4.18
CA TRP A 19 3.04 9.46 -5.51
C TRP A 19 4.42 10.10 -5.63
N ARG A 20 4.83 10.86 -4.62
CA ARG A 20 6.15 11.49 -4.56
C ARG A 20 7.25 10.43 -4.46
N LEU A 21 7.03 9.37 -3.69
CA LEU A 21 7.95 8.24 -3.60
C LEU A 21 8.09 7.54 -4.95
N TYR A 22 6.97 7.24 -5.62
CA TYR A 22 6.97 6.62 -6.94
C TYR A 22 7.71 7.43 -8.00
N LYS A 23 7.72 8.77 -7.87
CA LYS A 23 8.45 9.68 -8.76
C LYS A 23 9.87 10.02 -8.29
N SER A 24 10.28 9.57 -7.11
CA SER A 24 11.60 9.87 -6.59
C SER A 24 12.63 8.86 -7.09
N ASP A 25 13.88 9.31 -7.27
CA ASP A 25 15.02 8.43 -7.57
C ASP A 25 15.54 7.69 -6.32
N ILE A 26 14.74 7.61 -5.25
CA ILE A 26 15.09 6.90 -4.03
C ILE A 26 14.83 5.42 -4.28
N GLY A 27 15.90 4.63 -4.40
CA GLY A 27 15.81 3.18 -4.57
C GLY A 27 15.32 2.45 -3.32
N ILE A 28 15.06 1.16 -3.48
CA ILE A 28 14.59 0.27 -2.42
C ILE A 28 15.75 -0.26 -1.57
N ASP A 29 15.57 -0.29 -0.25
CA ASP A 29 16.52 -0.92 0.66
C ASP A 29 16.28 -2.44 0.72
N PHE A 30 16.95 -3.19 -0.16
CA PHE A 30 16.87 -4.66 -0.20
C PHE A 30 17.59 -5.34 0.98
N LEU A 31 18.32 -4.60 1.82
CA LEU A 31 18.94 -5.12 3.05
C LEU A 31 18.05 -4.92 4.28
N ASP A 32 16.85 -4.37 4.11
CA ASP A 32 15.86 -4.23 5.15
C ASP A 32 15.55 -5.62 5.77
N PRO A 33 15.81 -5.84 7.07
CA PRO A 33 15.58 -7.13 7.73
C PRO A 33 14.12 -7.56 7.69
N GLU A 34 13.19 -6.63 7.50
CA GLU A 34 11.76 -6.90 7.37
C GLU A 34 11.35 -7.29 5.94
N GLY A 35 12.26 -7.14 4.96
CA GLY A 35 12.01 -7.47 3.56
C GLY A 35 10.95 -6.59 2.89
N LEU A 36 10.71 -5.39 3.42
CA LEU A 36 9.71 -4.43 2.92
C LEU A 36 10.33 -3.28 2.12
N GLY A 37 11.63 -3.37 1.85
CA GLY A 37 12.28 -2.40 1.00
C GLY A 37 12.41 -1.00 1.62
N GLY A 38 12.33 -0.88 2.94
CA GLY A 38 12.28 0.41 3.63
C GLY A 38 10.94 1.14 3.50
N LEU A 39 9.90 0.52 2.91
CA LEU A 39 8.59 1.14 2.71
C LEU A 39 7.66 1.04 3.93
N ARG A 40 8.06 0.29 4.95
CA ARG A 40 7.28 0.09 6.17
C ARG A 40 6.79 1.40 6.80
N PRO A 41 7.62 2.45 6.98
CA PRO A 41 7.17 3.69 7.61
C PRO A 41 6.04 4.37 6.82
N ILE A 42 6.11 4.34 5.48
CA ILE A 42 5.08 4.91 4.61
C ILE A 42 3.80 4.06 4.65
N GLY A 43 3.94 2.73 4.60
CA GLY A 43 2.81 1.82 4.74
C GLY A 43 2.09 1.97 6.08
N GLU A 44 2.84 2.14 7.17
CA GLU A 44 2.28 2.41 8.51
C GLU A 44 1.61 3.78 8.59
N LEU A 45 2.17 4.82 7.96
CA LEU A 45 1.53 6.14 7.87
C LEU A 45 0.18 6.06 7.15
N VAL A 46 0.12 5.40 5.99
CA VAL A 46 -1.14 5.18 5.24
C VAL A 46 -2.16 4.43 6.10
N LYS A 47 -1.72 3.39 6.80
CA LYS A 47 -2.58 2.60 7.71
C LYS A 47 -3.15 3.46 8.85
N HIS A 48 -2.34 4.30 9.48
CA HIS A 48 -2.79 5.18 10.56
C HIS A 48 -3.75 6.27 10.05
N ALA A 49 -3.41 6.95 8.95
CA ALA A 49 -4.28 7.96 8.33
C ALA A 49 -5.66 7.38 8.02
N TYR A 50 -5.67 6.18 7.47
CA TYR A 50 -6.87 5.41 7.23
C TYR A 50 -7.68 5.14 8.50
N TYR A 51 -7.08 4.66 9.59
CA TYR A 51 -7.82 4.38 10.83
C TYR A 51 -8.44 5.65 11.43
N TYR A 52 -7.76 6.79 11.35
CA TYR A 52 -8.33 8.06 11.78
C TYR A 52 -9.53 8.47 10.91
N MET A 53 -9.45 8.29 9.59
CA MET A 53 -10.58 8.56 8.70
C MET A 53 -11.75 7.60 8.94
N ALA A 54 -11.48 6.31 9.08
CA ALA A 54 -12.50 5.28 9.34
C ALA A 54 -13.22 5.52 10.68
N SER A 55 -12.46 5.80 11.75
CA SER A 55 -13.04 6.16 13.06
C SER A 55 -13.86 7.46 12.99
N GLY A 56 -13.39 8.47 12.25
CA GLY A 56 -14.15 9.69 11.97
C GLY A 56 -15.46 9.41 11.22
N LEU A 57 -15.43 8.54 10.21
CA LEU A 57 -16.62 8.11 9.47
C LEU A 57 -17.61 7.34 10.35
N VAL A 58 -17.12 6.47 11.24
CA VAL A 58 -17.95 5.76 12.23
C VAL A 58 -18.60 6.75 13.20
N ALA A 59 -17.82 7.68 13.76
CA ALA A 59 -18.35 8.70 14.66
C ALA A 59 -19.39 9.60 13.97
N PHE A 60 -19.12 10.01 12.72
CA PHE A 60 -20.07 10.76 11.90
C PHE A 60 -21.36 9.96 11.65
N ALA A 61 -21.24 8.67 11.32
CA ALA A 61 -22.40 7.80 11.15
C ALA A 61 -23.22 7.68 12.44
N LEU A 62 -22.59 7.54 13.60
CA LEU A 62 -23.29 7.49 14.88
C LEU A 62 -24.01 8.80 15.21
N VAL A 63 -23.42 9.97 14.91
CA VAL A 63 -24.07 11.27 15.15
C VAL A 63 -25.24 11.50 14.19
N VAL A 64 -25.08 11.11 12.93
CA VAL A 64 -26.08 11.38 11.88
C VAL A 64 -27.24 10.38 11.93
N TYR A 65 -26.95 9.12 12.20
CA TYR A 65 -27.94 8.04 12.18
C TYR A 65 -28.35 7.56 13.59
N GLY A 66 -27.59 7.89 14.64
CA GLY A 66 -27.96 7.59 16.03
C GLY A 66 -29.30 8.21 16.47
N PRO A 67 -29.65 9.44 16.07
CA PRO A 67 -30.94 10.04 16.42
C PRO A 67 -32.14 9.25 15.89
N ILE A 68 -32.01 8.50 14.78
CA ILE A 68 -33.06 7.65 14.20
C ILE A 68 -33.57 6.63 15.23
N VAL A 69 -32.67 6.13 16.08
CA VAL A 69 -32.99 5.14 17.13
C VAL A 69 -33.70 5.78 18.33
N SER A 70 -33.57 7.11 18.51
CA SER A 70 -34.14 7.86 19.64
C SER A 70 -35.39 8.70 19.32
N ALA A 71 -35.53 9.15 18.06
CA ALA A 71 -36.68 9.92 17.57
C ALA A 71 -36.70 9.89 16.02
N ALA A 72 -37.66 9.17 15.45
CA ALA A 72 -37.80 8.95 14.00
C ALA A 72 -37.98 10.22 13.15
N SER A 73 -38.30 11.37 13.76
CA SER A 73 -38.48 12.66 13.08
C SER A 73 -37.18 13.40 12.74
N TYR A 74 -36.03 12.97 13.26
CA TYR A 74 -34.70 13.57 13.02
C TYR A 74 -33.80 12.65 12.20
N GLY A 75 -34.34 12.08 11.12
CA GLY A 75 -33.57 11.28 10.17
C GLY A 75 -32.59 12.12 9.32
N PRO A 76 -31.54 11.49 8.76
CA PRO A 76 -30.58 12.15 7.88
C PRO A 76 -31.25 12.75 6.66
N THR A 77 -30.86 13.97 6.30
CA THR A 77 -31.27 14.58 5.03
C THR A 77 -30.60 13.88 3.84
N ALA A 78 -31.22 13.94 2.67
CA ALA A 78 -30.63 13.44 1.42
C ALA A 78 -29.22 14.00 1.17
N THR A 79 -29.01 15.29 1.49
CA THR A 79 -27.71 15.95 1.40
C THR A 79 -26.66 15.29 2.29
N THR A 80 -26.99 14.99 3.55
CA THR A 80 -26.06 14.33 4.49
C THR A 80 -25.66 12.93 4.01
N SER A 81 -26.61 12.18 3.45
CA SER A 81 -26.37 10.84 2.88
C SER A 81 -25.44 10.88 1.65
N ILE A 82 -25.60 11.89 0.78
CA ILE A 82 -24.73 12.11 -0.37
C ILE A 82 -23.31 12.45 0.09
N VAL A 83 -23.17 13.40 1.03
CA VAL A 83 -21.87 13.81 1.57
C VAL A 83 -21.16 12.63 2.25
N PHE A 84 -21.87 11.86 3.07
CA PHE A 84 -21.32 10.65 3.69
C PHE A 84 -20.79 9.66 2.65
N THR A 85 -21.59 9.40 1.62
CA THR A 85 -21.23 8.44 0.55
C THR A 85 -20.04 8.95 -0.27
N ALA A 86 -19.96 10.25 -0.53
CA ALA A 86 -18.82 10.85 -1.23
C ALA A 86 -17.53 10.74 -0.42
N ILE A 87 -17.57 11.03 0.88
CA ILE A 87 -16.39 10.89 1.77
C ILE A 87 -15.99 9.42 1.86
N TRP A 88 -16.95 8.53 2.09
CA TRP A 88 -16.72 7.09 2.14
C TRP A 88 -16.04 6.56 0.87
N LEU A 89 -16.58 6.91 -0.30
CA LEU A 89 -16.02 6.49 -1.58
C LEU A 89 -14.64 7.10 -1.80
N GLY A 90 -14.46 8.37 -1.43
CA GLY A 90 -13.16 9.05 -1.45
C GLY A 90 -12.11 8.28 -0.66
N THR A 91 -12.41 7.91 0.60
CA THR A 91 -11.54 7.13 1.48
C THR A 91 -11.17 5.77 0.87
N VAL A 92 -12.12 5.06 0.26
CA VAL A 92 -11.83 3.78 -0.40
C VAL A 92 -10.85 3.98 -1.56
N VAL A 93 -11.11 4.99 -2.40
CA VAL A 93 -10.32 5.26 -3.60
C VAL A 93 -8.90 5.72 -3.23
N THR A 94 -8.74 6.60 -2.24
CA THR A 94 -7.42 7.09 -1.81
C THR A 94 -6.57 5.98 -1.22
N VAL A 95 -7.13 5.11 -0.39
CA VAL A 95 -6.41 3.97 0.18
C VAL A 95 -6.02 2.97 -0.91
N ALA A 96 -6.97 2.62 -1.80
CA ALA A 96 -6.68 1.73 -2.92
C ALA A 96 -5.55 2.28 -3.81
N PHE A 97 -5.59 3.59 -4.08
CA PHE A 97 -4.53 4.28 -4.83
C PHE A 97 -3.18 4.17 -4.12
N ALA A 98 -3.10 4.47 -2.82
CA ALA A 98 -1.85 4.39 -2.05
C ALA A 98 -1.23 2.99 -2.15
N VAL A 99 -2.04 1.95 -1.96
CA VAL A 99 -1.59 0.55 -2.04
C VAL A 99 -1.09 0.20 -3.43
N LEU A 100 -1.84 0.57 -4.46
CA LEU A 100 -1.48 0.27 -5.85
C LEU A 100 -0.17 0.95 -6.23
N ILE A 101 0.01 2.22 -5.87
CA ILE A 101 1.25 2.96 -6.18
C ILE A 101 2.45 2.34 -5.47
N LEU A 102 2.33 1.99 -4.19
CA LEU A 102 3.40 1.31 -3.45
C LEU A 102 3.72 -0.08 -4.03
N HIS A 103 2.70 -0.84 -4.43
CA HIS A 103 2.88 -2.12 -5.12
C HIS A 103 3.64 -1.96 -6.44
N LEU A 104 3.19 -1.01 -7.29
CA LEU A 104 3.82 -0.75 -8.59
C LEU A 104 5.27 -0.29 -8.44
N PHE A 105 5.54 0.60 -7.48
CA PHE A 105 6.89 1.05 -7.16
C PHE A 105 7.81 -0.13 -6.81
N MET A 106 7.41 -0.97 -5.85
CA MET A 106 8.19 -2.15 -5.44
C MET A 106 8.43 -3.13 -6.56
N ARG A 107 7.39 -3.42 -7.33
CA ARG A 107 7.47 -4.35 -8.45
C ARG A 107 8.42 -3.84 -9.53
N GLN A 108 8.43 -2.54 -9.80
CA GLN A 108 9.30 -1.92 -10.79
C GLN A 108 10.77 -1.96 -10.34
N GLU A 109 11.06 -1.48 -9.13
CA GLU A 109 12.40 -1.44 -8.56
C GLU A 109 13.01 -2.84 -8.41
N LYS A 110 12.24 -3.80 -7.89
CA LYS A 110 12.67 -5.21 -7.78
C LYS A 110 13.03 -5.79 -9.14
N ARG A 111 12.22 -5.54 -10.17
CA ARG A 111 12.49 -6.03 -11.54
C ARG A 111 13.72 -5.36 -12.15
N LEU A 112 13.90 -4.07 -11.95
CA LEU A 112 15.06 -3.33 -12.45
C LEU A 112 16.35 -3.85 -11.80
N GLU A 113 16.37 -4.03 -10.48
CA GLU A 113 17.56 -4.51 -9.78
C GLU A 113 17.86 -5.97 -10.10
N LEU A 114 16.84 -6.84 -10.18
CA LEU A 114 17.04 -8.22 -10.66
C LEU A 114 17.58 -8.26 -12.08
N HIS A 115 17.10 -7.42 -12.98
CA HIS A 115 17.60 -7.37 -14.35
C HIS A 115 19.06 -6.93 -14.38
N ARG A 116 19.40 -5.88 -13.64
CA ARG A 116 20.77 -5.36 -13.51
C ARG A 116 21.74 -6.39 -12.94
N LEU A 117 21.35 -7.12 -11.90
CA LEU A 117 22.17 -8.16 -11.30
C LEU A 117 22.34 -9.36 -12.24
N ASN A 118 21.27 -9.80 -12.92
CA ASN A 118 21.34 -10.86 -13.91
C ASN A 118 22.22 -10.49 -15.12
N GLU A 119 22.17 -9.24 -15.59
CA GLU A 119 23.06 -8.77 -16.66
C GLU A 119 24.53 -8.77 -16.22
N ARG A 120 24.83 -8.36 -14.98
CA ARG A 120 26.19 -8.43 -14.44
C ARG A 120 26.66 -9.87 -14.35
N LEU A 121 25.83 -10.75 -13.80
CA LEU A 121 26.11 -12.17 -13.71
C LEU A 121 26.44 -12.75 -15.10
N ARG A 122 25.60 -12.51 -16.10
CA ARG A 122 25.82 -12.96 -17.49
C ARG A 122 27.08 -12.41 -18.15
N LYS A 123 27.59 -11.24 -17.73
CA LYS A 123 28.85 -10.67 -18.26
C LYS A 123 30.09 -11.24 -17.57
N THR A 124 29.94 -11.75 -16.36
CA THR A 124 31.02 -12.42 -15.61
C THR A 124 31.19 -13.88 -16.05
N ILE A 125 30.09 -14.48 -16.51
CA ILE A 125 29.94 -15.88 -16.87
C ILE A 125 30.28 -16.12 -18.36
N ASP A 126 31.26 -16.98 -18.66
CA ASP A 126 31.59 -17.44 -20.01
C ASP A 126 30.62 -18.53 -20.51
N ASN A 127 29.97 -18.32 -21.66
CA ASN A 127 28.88 -19.17 -22.19
C ASN A 127 27.62 -19.27 -21.28
N PRO A 128 26.92 -18.13 -21.02
CA PRO A 128 25.82 -18.04 -20.04
C PRO A 128 24.53 -18.79 -20.39
N TRP A 129 24.45 -19.42 -21.57
CA TRP A 129 23.25 -20.08 -22.08
C TRP A 129 23.33 -21.60 -22.04
N ASP A 130 24.48 -22.15 -21.67
CA ASP A 130 24.74 -23.57 -21.62
C ASP A 130 24.74 -24.07 -20.17
N ILE A 131 23.60 -24.59 -19.73
CA ILE A 131 23.37 -24.97 -18.32
C ILE A 131 24.15 -26.25 -17.95
N GLU A 132 24.53 -27.06 -18.93
CA GLU A 132 25.27 -28.32 -18.72
C GLU A 132 26.79 -28.11 -18.65
N THR A 133 27.31 -27.02 -19.24
CA THR A 133 28.75 -26.76 -19.41
C THR A 133 29.15 -25.32 -19.11
N TYR A 134 28.45 -24.67 -18.17
CA TYR A 134 28.84 -23.33 -17.75
C TYR A 134 30.15 -23.39 -16.95
N ASP A 135 31.22 -22.79 -17.49
CA ASP A 135 32.57 -22.76 -16.90
C ASP A 135 32.82 -21.42 -16.22
N VAL A 136 33.20 -21.46 -14.96
CA VAL A 136 33.53 -20.28 -14.17
C VAL A 136 35.04 -20.29 -13.98
N ASP A 137 35.73 -19.29 -14.54
CA ASP A 137 37.14 -19.07 -14.19
C ASP A 137 37.28 -19.03 -12.65
N GLU A 138 38.25 -19.75 -12.10
CA GLU A 138 38.52 -19.84 -10.65
C GLU A 138 38.66 -18.44 -10.01
N ASP A 139 39.16 -17.47 -10.78
CA ASP A 139 39.31 -16.06 -10.39
C ASP A 139 37.97 -15.28 -10.26
N LYS A 140 36.92 -15.76 -10.93
CA LYS A 140 35.59 -15.12 -11.02
C LYS A 140 34.53 -15.80 -10.14
N GLU A 141 34.81 -16.99 -9.61
CA GLU A 141 33.88 -17.80 -8.82
C GLU A 141 33.33 -17.04 -7.59
N ALA A 142 34.19 -16.34 -6.86
CA ALA A 142 33.77 -15.53 -5.72
C ALA A 142 32.79 -14.41 -6.12
N GLN A 143 32.99 -13.79 -7.28
CA GLN A 143 32.12 -12.72 -7.78
C GLN A 143 30.77 -13.26 -8.26
N VAL A 144 30.76 -14.44 -8.88
CA VAL A 144 29.54 -15.14 -9.30
C VAL A 144 28.68 -15.50 -8.09
N ASN A 145 29.28 -16.09 -7.05
CA ASN A 145 28.58 -16.44 -5.81
C ASN A 145 28.00 -15.21 -5.11
N GLU A 146 28.75 -14.11 -5.03
CA GLU A 146 28.27 -12.84 -4.47
C GLU A 146 27.07 -12.29 -5.25
N LEU A 147 27.11 -12.34 -6.58
CA LEU A 147 26.01 -11.88 -7.44
C LEU A 147 24.76 -12.77 -7.29
N GLN A 148 24.92 -14.08 -7.23
CA GLN A 148 23.81 -15.01 -6.98
C GLN A 148 23.18 -14.75 -5.61
N GLN A 149 23.98 -14.58 -4.56
CA GLN A 149 23.47 -14.24 -3.22
C GLN A 149 22.68 -12.93 -3.22
N ARG A 150 23.13 -11.92 -3.96
CA ARG A 150 22.40 -10.64 -4.12
C ARG A 150 21.09 -10.83 -4.89
N ILE A 151 21.08 -11.65 -5.95
CA ILE A 151 19.86 -11.97 -6.71
C ILE A 151 18.85 -12.67 -5.80
N ASP A 152 19.29 -13.63 -4.99
CA ASP A 152 18.44 -14.35 -4.04
C ASP A 152 17.88 -13.40 -2.96
N MET A 153 18.68 -12.47 -2.46
CA MET A 153 18.22 -11.43 -1.52
C MET A 153 17.14 -10.54 -2.14
N VAL A 154 17.39 -9.98 -3.33
CA VAL A 154 16.43 -9.10 -4.02
C VAL A 154 15.16 -9.88 -4.40
N SER A 155 15.28 -11.14 -4.84
CA SER A 155 14.15 -11.96 -5.25
C SER A 155 13.26 -12.37 -4.07
N SER A 156 13.84 -12.58 -2.89
CA SER A 156 13.15 -12.93 -1.66
C SER A 156 12.50 -11.73 -0.94
N THR A 157 12.89 -10.50 -1.29
CA THR A 157 12.23 -9.28 -0.80
C THR A 157 10.74 -9.27 -1.18
N GLN A 158 9.87 -8.98 -0.22
CA GLN A 158 8.42 -9.04 -0.43
C GLN A 158 7.92 -7.82 -1.22
N GLU A 159 6.92 -8.04 -2.08
CA GLU A 159 6.21 -6.96 -2.75
C GLU A 159 5.03 -6.49 -1.89
N TYR A 160 4.68 -5.21 -2.01
CA TYR A 160 3.59 -4.62 -1.25
C TYR A 160 2.27 -4.97 -1.93
N PRO A 161 1.16 -5.17 -1.22
CA PRO A 161 1.06 -5.27 0.21
C PRO A 161 1.61 -6.58 0.77
N ALA A 162 2.46 -6.49 1.80
CA ALA A 162 3.08 -7.64 2.45
C ALA A 162 2.09 -8.60 3.13
N THR A 163 0.87 -8.14 3.41
CA THR A 163 -0.18 -9.00 3.96
C THR A 163 -1.56 -8.58 3.47
N PHE A 164 -2.19 -9.43 2.66
CA PHE A 164 -3.55 -9.23 2.16
C PHE A 164 -4.59 -9.07 3.29
N SER A 165 -4.38 -9.77 4.42
CA SER A 165 -5.26 -9.73 5.60
C SER A 165 -5.43 -8.31 6.18
N ILE A 166 -4.38 -7.50 6.18
CA ILE A 166 -4.47 -6.13 6.71
C ILE A 166 -5.44 -5.33 5.84
N TRP A 167 -5.29 -5.37 4.52
CA TRP A 167 -6.11 -4.57 3.58
C TRP A 167 -7.54 -5.06 3.47
N SER A 168 -7.77 -6.36 3.56
CA SER A 168 -9.13 -6.90 3.62
C SER A 168 -9.85 -6.49 4.90
N GLN A 169 -9.16 -6.46 6.04
CA GLN A 169 -9.69 -5.90 7.29
C GLN A 169 -10.02 -4.41 7.17
N LEU A 170 -9.16 -3.61 6.53
CA LEU A 170 -9.46 -2.19 6.29
C LEU A 170 -10.72 -2.05 5.41
N LEU A 171 -10.79 -2.77 4.29
CA LEU A 171 -11.98 -2.73 3.43
C LEU A 171 -13.25 -3.15 4.18
N LEU A 172 -13.19 -4.23 4.97
CA LEU A 172 -14.30 -4.68 5.81
C LEU A 172 -14.75 -3.61 6.82
N SER A 173 -13.80 -2.92 7.46
CA SER A 173 -14.12 -1.89 8.45
C SER A 173 -14.76 -0.64 7.82
N ILE A 174 -14.49 -0.36 6.54
CA ILE A 174 -15.18 0.69 5.77
C ILE A 174 -16.59 0.25 5.35
N VAL A 175 -16.78 -1.02 5.02
CA VAL A 175 -18.08 -1.56 4.58
C VAL A 175 -19.07 -1.62 5.74
N LEU A 176 -18.61 -1.91 6.96
CA LEU A 176 -19.45 -1.99 8.17
C LEU A 176 -20.34 -0.76 8.39
N PRO A 177 -19.84 0.48 8.39
CA PRO A 177 -20.67 1.69 8.49
C PRO A 177 -21.75 1.78 7.42
N LYS A 178 -21.45 1.41 6.17
CA LYS A 178 -22.41 1.49 5.07
C LYS A 178 -23.46 0.37 5.16
N ALA A 179 -23.05 -0.84 5.56
CA ALA A 179 -23.96 -1.94 5.84
C ALA A 179 -24.92 -1.60 6.99
N PHE A 180 -24.40 -0.99 8.07
CA PHE A 180 -25.21 -0.49 9.18
C PHE A 180 -26.18 0.61 8.75
N GLN A 181 -25.73 1.57 7.92
CA GLN A 181 -26.60 2.58 7.31
C GLN A 181 -27.74 1.93 6.51
N LEU A 182 -27.44 0.98 5.63
CA LEU A 182 -28.44 0.32 4.79
C LEU A 182 -29.45 -0.47 5.63
N LEU A 183 -29.00 -1.15 6.68
CA LEU A 183 -29.88 -1.87 7.61
C LEU A 183 -30.82 -0.91 8.36
N LEU A 184 -30.31 0.22 8.85
CA LEU A 184 -31.14 1.23 9.53
C LEU A 184 -32.11 1.93 8.57
N ALA A 185 -31.74 2.12 7.32
CA ALA A 185 -32.61 2.73 6.31
C ALA A 185 -33.71 1.77 5.79
N ALA A 186 -33.57 0.46 6.03
CA ALA A 186 -34.51 -0.57 5.58
C ALA A 186 -35.60 -0.92 6.63
N VAL A 187 -35.48 -0.40 7.86
CA VAL A 187 -36.43 -0.55 8.97
C VAL A 187 -37.22 0.74 9.11
#